data_AF-A0A1C4Z576-F1
#
_entry.id   AF-A0A1C4Z576-F1
#
_cell.length_a   1.000
_cell.length_b   1.000
_cell.length_c   1.000
_cell.angle_alpha   90.00
_cell.angle_beta   90.00
_cell.angle_gamma   90.00
#
_symmetry.space_group_name_H-M   'P 1'
#
loop_
_entity.id
_entity.type
_entity.pdbx_description
1 polymer ?
#
loop_
_entity_poly.entity_id
_entity_poly.type
_entity_poly.pdbx_seq_one_letter_code
_entity_poly.pdbx_strand_id
1 'polypeptide(L)'
;MTAACPWQGTVEPEDHGTAAPAAATITPYPDGPLVVRGDFALTTPDGRQIDARRRTVALCRCGKSTMIPFCDATHKAIGFRAGNPPDPAAPA
;
A
#
# COMPACT_ATOMS: atom_id res chain seq x y z
N MET A 1 -28.17 -4.00 17.97
CA MET A 1 -28.38 -3.79 16.53
C MET A 1 -27.08 -3.26 15.96
N THR A 2 -26.20 -4.14 15.52
CA THR A 2 -24.84 -3.77 15.08
C THR A 2 -24.92 -3.38 13.61
N ALA A 3 -24.65 -2.12 13.30
CA ALA A 3 -24.63 -1.64 11.92
C ALA A 3 -23.43 -2.26 11.19
N ALA A 4 -23.70 -3.08 10.18
CA ALA A 4 -22.69 -3.58 9.27
C ALA A 4 -22.14 -2.42 8.42
N CYS A 5 -20.82 -2.34 8.29
CA CYS A 5 -20.20 -1.40 7.36
C CYS A 5 -20.59 -1.79 5.93
N PRO A 6 -21.09 -0.85 5.09
CA PRO A 6 -21.66 -1.15 3.77
C PRO A 6 -20.65 -1.68 2.74
N TRP A 7 -19.37 -1.75 3.09
CA TRP A 7 -18.29 -2.30 2.25
C TRP A 7 -17.79 -3.67 2.72
N GLN A 8 -18.30 -4.18 3.84
CA GLN A 8 -17.94 -5.50 4.36
C GLN A 8 -18.97 -6.52 3.86
N GLY A 9 -18.85 -6.87 2.58
CA GLY A 9 -19.39 -8.13 2.08
C GLY A 9 -18.71 -9.30 2.79
N THR A 10 -19.37 -10.46 2.84
CA THR A 10 -18.79 -11.71 3.30
C THR A 10 -17.58 -12.06 2.42
N VAL A 11 -16.37 -11.74 2.89
CA VAL A 11 -15.14 -12.21 2.24
C VAL A 11 -14.86 -13.62 2.77
N GLU A 12 -15.20 -14.61 1.96
CA GLU A 12 -14.65 -15.95 2.15
C GLU A 12 -13.12 -15.88 1.95
N PRO A 13 -12.31 -16.73 2.60
CA PRO A 13 -10.87 -16.74 2.40
C PRO A 13 -10.57 -17.22 0.96
N GLU A 14 -10.41 -16.27 0.05
CA GLU A 14 -10.05 -16.56 -1.34
C GLU A 14 -8.60 -17.05 -1.40
N ASP A 15 -8.46 -18.29 -1.89
CA ASP A 15 -7.24 -18.95 -2.32
C ASP A 15 -6.27 -17.98 -3.01
N HIS A 16 -5.03 -17.90 -2.52
CA HIS A 16 -3.92 -17.16 -3.16
C HIS A 16 -3.41 -17.89 -4.42
N GLY A 17 -4.33 -18.39 -5.24
CA GLY A 17 -4.04 -19.02 -6.52
C GLY A 17 -3.27 -18.04 -7.40
N THR A 18 -2.22 -18.54 -8.05
CA THR A 18 -1.28 -17.78 -8.90
C THR A 18 -2.03 -16.91 -9.91
N ALA A 19 -2.33 -15.67 -9.52
CA ALA A 19 -2.88 -14.66 -10.38
C ALA A 19 -1.90 -14.43 -11.53
N ALA A 20 -2.42 -14.32 -12.75
CA ALA A 20 -1.65 -13.84 -13.89
C ALA A 20 -0.86 -12.58 -13.49
N PRO A 21 0.38 -12.38 -13.97
CA PRO A 21 1.23 -11.31 -13.48
C PRO A 21 0.50 -9.96 -13.62
N ALA A 22 0.13 -9.38 -12.48
CA ALA A 22 -0.56 -8.11 -12.46
C ALA A 22 0.33 -7.02 -13.08
N ALA A 23 -0.26 -6.15 -13.90
CA ALA A 23 0.44 -5.04 -14.55
C ALA A 23 1.22 -4.17 -13.52
N ALA A 24 0.73 -4.10 -12.29
CA ALA A 24 1.45 -3.59 -11.14
C ALA A 24 1.23 -4.48 -9.92
N THR A 25 2.23 -4.55 -9.04
CA THR A 25 2.16 -5.17 -7.71
C THR A 25 2.25 -4.10 -6.63
N ILE A 26 1.46 -4.26 -5.56
CA ILE A 26 1.48 -3.36 -4.40
C ILE A 26 1.77 -4.21 -3.17
N THR A 27 2.93 -3.98 -2.55
CA THR A 27 3.38 -4.71 -1.36
C THR A 27 3.35 -3.80 -0.14
N PRO A 28 2.49 -4.06 0.85
CA PRO A 28 2.54 -3.36 2.13
C PRO A 28 3.73 -3.84 2.95
N TYR A 29 4.70 -2.96 3.24
CA TYR A 29 5.81 -3.30 4.13
C TYR A 29 5.39 -3.19 5.60
N PRO A 30 5.80 -4.11 6.50
CA PRO A 30 5.53 -3.99 7.92
C PRO A 30 5.93 -2.61 8.45
N ASP A 31 5.00 -1.94 9.14
CA ASP A 31 5.20 -0.61 9.74
C ASP A 31 5.76 0.46 8.78
N GLY A 32 5.58 0.23 7.49
CA GLY A 32 6.25 0.97 6.44
C GLY A 32 5.33 1.39 5.30
N PRO A 33 5.92 1.77 4.16
CA PRO A 33 5.20 2.26 3.00
C PRO A 33 4.47 1.15 2.24
N LEU A 34 3.66 1.56 1.26
CA LEU A 34 3.20 0.67 0.19
C LEU A 34 4.22 0.74 -0.95
N VAL A 35 4.86 -0.37 -1.28
CA VAL A 35 5.80 -0.46 -2.40
C VAL A 35 5.01 -0.86 -3.64
N VAL A 36 4.93 0.04 -4.62
CA VAL A 36 4.28 -0.21 -5.91
C VAL A 36 5.34 -0.50 -6.95
N ARG A 37 5.20 -1.57 -7.73
CA ARG A 37 6.11 -1.96 -8.82
C ARG A 37 5.33 -2.27 -10.09
N GLY A 38 5.88 -1.92 -11.24
CA GLY A 38 5.32 -2.26 -12.56
C GLY A 38 4.80 -1.06 -13.32
N ASP A 39 3.82 -1.28 -14.18
CA ASP A 39 3.20 -0.27 -15.01
C ASP A 39 1.92 0.24 -14.34
N PHE A 40 2.03 1.44 -13.77
CA PHE A 40 0.94 2.11 -13.06
C PHE A 40 0.89 3.60 -13.39
N ALA A 41 -0.31 4.17 -13.27
CA ALA A 41 -0.51 5.61 -13.22
C ALA A 41 -0.82 6.02 -11.77
N LEU A 42 -0.21 7.11 -11.32
CA LEU A 42 -0.53 7.72 -10.03
C LEU A 42 -1.32 9.00 -10.31
N THR A 43 -2.50 9.14 -9.75
CA THR A 43 -3.39 10.28 -9.98
C THR A 43 -3.95 10.82 -8.67
N THR A 44 -4.35 12.09 -8.68
CA THR A 44 -5.15 12.70 -7.63
C THR A 44 -6.64 12.43 -7.86
N PRO A 45 -7.52 12.65 -6.85
CA PRO A 45 -8.96 12.48 -7.01
C PRO A 45 -9.60 13.35 -8.11
N ASP A 46 -9.00 14.51 -8.42
CA ASP A 46 -9.37 15.40 -9.52
C ASP A 46 -8.84 14.94 -10.90
N GLY A 47 -8.15 13.80 -10.96
CA GLY A 47 -7.67 13.19 -12.20
C GLY A 47 -6.32 13.68 -12.68
N ARG A 48 -5.65 14.58 -11.94
CA ARG A 48 -4.31 15.06 -12.29
C ARG A 48 -3.28 13.97 -12.05
N GLN A 49 -2.41 13.76 -13.04
CA GLN A 49 -1.33 12.80 -12.95
C GLN A 49 -0.21 13.29 -12.02
N ILE A 50 0.27 12.41 -11.16
CA ILE A 50 1.45 12.60 -10.32
C ILE A 50 2.59 11.83 -10.97
N ASP A 51 3.71 12.51 -11.24
CA ASP A 51 4.89 11.87 -11.80
C ASP A 51 5.55 10.92 -10.77
N ALA A 52 5.47 9.62 -11.05
CA ALA A 52 6.09 8.57 -10.25
C ALA A 52 7.62 8.51 -10.43
N ARG A 53 8.17 9.15 -11.47
CA ARG A 53 9.59 9.20 -11.89
C ARG A 53 10.23 7.85 -12.25
N ARG A 54 9.65 6.73 -11.80
CA ARG A 54 10.18 5.37 -11.93
C ARG A 54 9.06 4.34 -11.79
N ARG A 55 9.28 3.14 -12.34
CA ARG A 55 8.37 1.98 -12.25
C ARG A 55 8.29 1.32 -10.87
N THR A 56 9.00 1.86 -9.88
CA THR A 56 8.95 1.38 -8.49
C THR A 56 8.89 2.57 -7.55
N VAL A 57 7.82 2.73 -6.80
CA VAL A 57 7.67 3.83 -5.83
C VAL A 57 7.29 3.32 -4.45
N ALA A 58 7.60 4.10 -3.43
CA ALA A 58 7.16 3.87 -2.06
C ALA A 58 6.15 4.96 -1.70
N LEU A 59 4.88 4.59 -1.50
CA LEU A 59 3.82 5.50 -1.12
C LEU A 59 3.71 5.57 0.41
N CYS A 60 3.47 6.78 0.91
CA CYS A 60 3.28 7.03 2.33
C CYS A 60 2.02 6.35 2.82
N ARG A 61 2.16 5.54 3.88
CA ARG A 61 1.04 4.93 4.60
C ARG A 61 0.84 5.53 6.00
N CYS A 62 1.88 6.14 6.58
CA CYS A 62 1.83 6.69 7.94
C CYS A 62 1.18 8.09 8.02
N GLY A 63 0.96 8.76 6.88
CA GLY A 63 0.32 10.08 6.81
C GLY A 63 1.18 11.26 7.30
N LYS A 64 2.47 11.05 7.60
CA LYS A 64 3.37 12.09 8.15
C LYS A 64 4.55 12.45 7.25
N SER A 65 4.60 11.90 6.03
CA SER A 65 5.65 12.27 5.07
C SER A 65 5.57 13.75 4.73
N THR A 66 6.73 14.36 4.55
CA THR A 66 6.88 15.73 4.01
C THR A 66 6.77 15.76 2.48
N MET A 67 6.80 14.60 1.82
CA MET A 67 6.75 14.43 0.37
C MET A 67 5.50 13.67 -0.11
N ILE A 68 4.36 13.83 0.57
CA ILE A 68 3.09 13.15 0.20
C ILE A 68 2.81 13.36 -1.30
N PRO A 69 2.52 12.29 -2.07
CA PRO A 69 2.14 10.94 -1.62
C PRO A 69 3.29 9.96 -1.35
N PHE A 70 4.55 10.36 -1.53
CA PHE A 70 5.70 9.47 -1.40
C PHE A 70 6.17 9.31 0.04
N CYS A 71 6.81 8.18 0.33
CA CYS A 71 7.43 7.90 1.61
C CYS A 71 8.83 8.52 1.69
N ASP A 72 9.10 9.25 2.77
CA ASP A 72 10.39 9.89 3.09
C ASP A 72 11.05 9.26 4.35
N ALA A 73 10.62 8.06 4.72
CA ALA A 73 11.02 7.34 5.93
C ALA A 73 10.57 7.97 7.27
N THR A 74 9.74 9.02 7.30
CA THR A 74 9.18 9.58 8.55
C THR A 74 8.46 8.52 9.41
N HIS A 75 7.90 7.47 8.80
CA HIS A 75 7.29 6.34 9.50
C HIS A 75 8.22 5.69 10.54
N LYS A 76 9.54 5.66 10.29
CA LYS A 76 10.52 5.13 11.23
C LYS A 76 10.66 6.03 12.46
N ALA A 77 10.79 7.34 12.23
CA ALA A 77 11.00 8.33 13.28
C ALA A 77 9.80 8.42 14.24
N ILE A 78 8.58 8.30 13.73
CA ILE A 78 7.35 8.38 14.55
C ILE A 78 6.89 7.04 15.12
N GLY A 79 7.61 5.95 14.83
CA GLY A 79 7.22 4.60 15.27
C GLY A 79 5.85 4.16 14.74
N PHE A 80 5.55 4.43 13.47
CA PHE A 80 4.29 4.00 12.86
C PHE A 80 4.08 2.48 13.04
N ARG A 81 2.83 2.07 13.30
CA ARG A 81 2.42 0.68 13.41
C ARG A 81 1.21 0.44 12.53
N ALA A 82 1.32 -0.49 11.58
CA ALA A 82 0.31 -0.64 10.54
C ALA A 82 -0.70 -1.77 10.77
N GLY A 83 -0.53 -2.55 11.84
CA GLY A 83 -1.42 -3.67 12.17
C GLY A 83 -1.45 -4.81 11.15
N ASN A 84 -0.65 -4.74 10.07
CA ASN A 84 -0.58 -5.82 9.08
C ASN A 84 0.26 -6.99 9.62
N PRO A 85 -0.12 -8.24 9.30
CA PRO A 85 0.70 -9.39 9.61
C PRO A 85 2.08 -9.25 8.94
N PRO A 86 3.15 -9.76 9.57
CA PRO A 86 4.51 -9.67 9.03
C PRO A 86 4.58 -10.31 7.64
N ASP A 87 5.40 -9.73 6.77
CA ASP A 87 5.69 -10.31 5.46
C ASP A 87 6.40 -11.66 5.66
N PRO A 88 5.87 -12.78 5.13
CA PRO A 88 6.50 -14.09 5.26
C PRO A 88 7.89 -14.17 4.60
N ALA A 89 8.25 -13.21 3.75
CA ALA A 89 9.55 -13.12 3.08
C ALA A 89 10.52 -12.10 3.72
N ALA A 90 10.13 -11.40 4.79
CA ALA A 90 11.04 -10.49 5.50
C ALA A 90 12.04 -11.28 6.36
N PRO A 91 13.34 -10.90 6.40
CA PRO A 91 14.29 -11.51 7.32
C PRO A 91 13.93 -11.20 8.77
N ALA A 92 14.10 -12.20 9.64
CA ALA A 92 13.87 -12.13 11.09
C ALA A 92 14.85 -11.19 11.81
#